data_AF-A0A227J1A2-F1
#
_entry.id   AF-A0A227J1A2-F1
#
_cell.length_a   1.000
_cell.length_b   1.000
_cell.length_c   1.000
_cell.angle_alpha   90.00
_cell.angle_beta   90.00
_cell.angle_gamma   90.00
#
_symmetry.space_group_name_H-M   'P 1'
#
loop_
_entity.id
_entity.type
_entity.pdbx_description
1 polymer ?
#
loop_
_entity_poly.entity_id
_entity_poly.type
_entity_poly.pdbx_seq_one_letter_code
_entity_poly.pdbx_strand_id
1 'polypeptide(L)'
;ALAHKFDMGNKVTASHTTAMGSYNSAYASRLFRLLRMSGINFVANPLVNIHLQGRFDDYPKRRGVTRVKEMLNANINVCFGHDDVFDPWYPLGTANM
;
A
#
# COMPACT_ATOMS: atom_id res chain seq x y z
N ALA A 1 14.61 4.31 -4.24
CA ALA A 1 15.99 4.82 -4.48
C ALA A 1 16.47 4.48 -5.89
N LEU A 2 16.51 3.20 -6.29
CA LEU A 2 16.94 2.81 -7.65
C LEU A 2 16.02 3.35 -8.76
N ALA A 3 14.70 3.27 -8.57
CA ALA A 3 13.75 3.80 -9.56
C ALA A 3 13.94 5.30 -9.84
N HIS A 4 14.28 6.07 -8.80
CA HIS A 4 14.64 7.48 -8.93
C HIS A 4 16.01 7.67 -9.60
N LYS A 5 17.01 6.89 -9.20
CA LYS A 5 18.38 6.96 -9.75
C LYS A 5 18.42 6.68 -11.26
N PHE A 6 17.61 5.74 -11.73
CA PHE A 6 17.58 5.31 -13.13
C PHE A 6 16.40 5.89 -13.92
N ASP A 7 15.71 6.89 -13.37
CA ASP A 7 14.56 7.55 -13.99
C ASP A 7 13.52 6.57 -14.59
N MET A 8 13.21 5.53 -13.82
CA MET A 8 12.30 4.44 -14.23
C MET A 8 11.06 4.37 -13.33
N GLY A 9 10.74 5.46 -12.64
CA GLY A 9 9.62 5.56 -11.70
C GLY A 9 8.31 5.05 -12.27
N ASN A 10 7.96 5.55 -13.45
CA ASN A 10 6.73 5.21 -14.16
C ASN A 10 6.60 3.71 -14.54
N LYS A 11 7.70 2.96 -14.52
CA LYS A 11 7.73 1.52 -14.82
C LYS A 11 7.73 0.65 -13.56
N VAL A 12 7.64 1.25 -12.38
CA VAL A 12 7.76 0.56 -11.09
C VAL A 12 6.50 0.75 -10.26
N THR A 13 6.04 -0.33 -9.63
CA THR A 13 4.89 -0.34 -8.74
C THR A 13 5.26 -1.07 -7.44
N ALA A 14 4.86 -0.49 -6.31
CA ALA A 14 4.95 -1.13 -5.00
C ALA A 14 3.55 -1.52 -4.51
N SER A 15 3.25 -2.82 -4.51
CA SER A 15 1.96 -3.36 -4.06
C SER A 15 1.91 -3.60 -2.55
N HIS A 16 0.69 -3.58 -2.00
CA HIS A 16 0.32 -3.72 -0.58
C HIS A 16 0.87 -2.60 0.31
N THR A 17 2.20 -2.58 0.52
CA THR A 17 2.92 -1.68 1.44
C THR A 17 2.24 -1.51 2.81
N THR A 18 1.59 -2.56 3.31
CA THR A 18 0.76 -2.55 4.54
C THR A 18 1.55 -2.13 5.78
N ALA A 19 2.83 -2.49 5.84
CA ALA A 19 3.75 -2.05 6.89
C ALA A 19 3.81 -0.53 7.03
N MET A 20 3.60 0.23 5.96
CA MET A 20 3.61 1.69 5.98
C MET A 20 2.51 2.28 6.88
N GLY A 21 1.38 1.59 7.03
CA GLY A 21 0.34 1.94 7.99
C GLY A 21 0.78 1.82 9.46
N SER A 22 1.89 1.13 9.72
CA SER A 22 2.45 0.90 11.07
C SER A 22 3.77 1.62 11.32
N TYR A 23 4.31 2.32 10.32
CA TYR A 23 5.52 3.12 10.52
C TYR A 23 5.27 4.29 11.46
N ASN A 24 6.29 4.67 12.23
CA ASN A 24 6.26 5.95 12.92
C ASN A 24 6.15 7.11 11.92
N SER A 25 5.45 8.17 12.31
CA SER A 25 5.12 9.27 11.40
C SER A 25 6.34 10.06 10.93
N ALA A 26 7.39 10.18 11.75
CA ALA A 26 8.60 10.91 11.36
C ALA A 26 9.35 10.21 10.23
N TYR A 27 9.49 8.89 10.33
CA TYR A 27 10.07 8.05 9.28
C TYR A 27 9.21 8.08 8.01
N ALA A 28 7.89 7.91 8.14
CA ALA A 28 6.98 7.97 7.01
C ALA A 28 7.07 9.32 6.28
N SER A 29 7.07 10.43 7.02
CA SER A 29 7.24 11.77 6.46
C SER A 29 8.55 11.91 5.66
N ARG A 30 9.68 11.43 6.22
CA ARG A 30 10.97 11.43 5.50
C ARG A 30 10.90 10.57 4.23
N LEU A 31 10.30 9.38 4.33
CA LEU A 31 10.18 8.44 3.21
C LEU A 31 9.33 9.01 2.08
N PHE A 32 8.21 9.68 2.39
CA PHE A 32 7.29 10.27 1.42
C PHE A 32 7.97 11.23 0.44
N ARG A 33 8.99 11.97 0.89
CA ARG A 33 9.82 12.80 0.00
C ARG A 33 10.47 11.96 -1.10
N LEU A 34 11.09 10.82 -0.74
CA LEU A 34 11.70 9.93 -1.72
C LEU A 34 10.64 9.28 -2.63
N LEU A 35 9.50 8.87 -2.08
CA LEU A 35 8.44 8.24 -2.85
C LEU A 35 7.92 9.18 -3.95
N ARG A 36 7.64 10.44 -3.59
CA ARG A 36 7.24 11.48 -4.55
C ARG A 36 8.32 11.74 -5.59
N MET A 37 9.58 11.89 -5.19
CA MET A 37 10.70 12.10 -6.13
C MET A 37 10.89 10.92 -7.08
N SER A 38 10.58 9.70 -6.61
CA SER A 38 10.81 8.49 -7.41
C SER A 38 9.76 8.25 -8.50
N GLY A 39 8.58 8.86 -8.40
CA GLY A 39 7.51 8.70 -9.39
C GLY A 39 6.96 7.28 -9.55
N ILE A 40 7.22 6.39 -8.57
CA ILE A 40 6.67 5.03 -8.58
C ILE A 40 5.18 5.02 -8.25
N ASN A 41 4.50 3.96 -8.67
CA ASN A 41 3.08 3.75 -8.40
C ASN A 41 2.87 2.87 -7.16
N PHE A 42 1.69 2.97 -6.54
CA PHE A 42 1.29 2.14 -5.41
C PHE A 42 -0.04 1.43 -5.67
N VAL A 43 -0.16 0.22 -5.15
CA VAL A 43 -1.43 -0.54 -5.15
C VAL A 43 -1.77 -0.90 -3.72
N ALA A 44 -2.94 -0.50 -3.26
CA ALA A 44 -3.53 -1.00 -2.02
C ALA A 44 -4.61 -2.03 -2.35
N ASN A 45 -4.76 -3.07 -1.53
CA ASN A 45 -5.72 -4.14 -1.78
C ASN A 45 -6.70 -4.25 -0.60
N PRO A 46 -7.72 -3.38 -0.50
CA PRO A 46 -8.43 -3.16 0.76
C PRO A 46 -9.13 -4.41 1.30
N LEU A 47 -9.76 -5.22 0.44
CA LEU A 47 -10.49 -6.43 0.81
C LEU A 47 -9.58 -7.46 1.50
N VAL A 48 -8.42 -7.72 0.90
CA VAL A 48 -7.47 -8.71 1.42
C VAL A 48 -6.62 -8.14 2.54
N ASN A 49 -6.23 -6.86 2.47
CA ASN A 49 -5.45 -6.23 3.52
C ASN A 49 -6.21 -6.22 4.84
N ILE A 50 -7.51 -5.89 4.86
CA ILE A 50 -8.28 -5.92 6.12
C ILE A 50 -8.51 -7.35 6.63
N HIS A 51 -8.53 -8.34 5.74
CA HIS A 51 -8.70 -9.75 6.10
C HIS A 51 -7.44 -10.37 6.72
N LEU A 52 -6.26 -10.08 6.15
CA LEU A 52 -4.99 -10.74 6.50
C LEU A 52 -4.13 -9.94 7.49
N GLN A 53 -4.26 -8.63 7.54
CA GLN A 53 -3.44 -7.79 8.42
C GLN A 53 -4.06 -7.67 9.81
N GLY A 54 -3.26 -7.37 10.83
CA GLY A 54 -3.73 -7.31 12.23
C GLY A 54 -4.08 -8.67 12.84
N ARG A 55 -3.79 -9.80 12.16
CA ARG A 55 -3.96 -11.17 12.68
C ARG A 55 -3.08 -11.48 13.90
N PHE A 56 -1.97 -10.76 14.04
CA PHE A 56 -1.06 -10.85 15.18
C PHE A 56 -1.31 -9.78 16.26
N ASP A 57 -2.28 -8.89 16.05
CA ASP A 57 -2.71 -7.95 17.08
C ASP A 57 -3.78 -8.60 17.97
N ASP A 58 -3.76 -8.30 19.27
CA ASP A 58 -4.93 -8.46 20.12
C ASP A 58 -5.89 -7.25 19.95
N TYR A 59 -6.39 -6.66 21.03
CA TYR A 59 -7.10 -5.39 21.02
C TYR A 59 -6.25 -4.27 21.63
N PRO A 60 -6.16 -3.09 20.97
CA PRO A 60 -6.82 -2.71 19.71
C PRO A 60 -6.19 -3.36 18.46
N LYS A 61 -7.03 -3.74 17.48
CA LYS A 61 -6.61 -4.34 16.20
C LYS A 61 -6.40 -3.28 15.12
N ARG A 62 -5.24 -3.24 14.48
CA ARG A 62 -4.96 -2.28 13.40
C ARG A 62 -5.73 -2.62 12.13
N ARG A 63 -6.03 -1.61 11.30
CA ARG A 63 -6.63 -1.82 9.96
C ARG A 63 -5.67 -2.48 8.97
N GLY A 64 -4.37 -2.18 9.09
CA GLY A 64 -3.33 -2.84 8.29
C GLY A 64 -3.30 -2.47 6.81
N VAL A 65 -3.90 -1.36 6.40
CA VAL A 65 -3.82 -0.84 5.02
C VAL A 65 -2.70 0.20 4.92
N THR A 66 -2.10 0.37 3.74
CA THR A 66 -1.13 1.45 3.48
C THR A 66 -1.75 2.85 3.59
N ARG A 67 -0.90 3.89 3.54
CA ARG A 67 -1.24 5.31 3.76
C ARG A 67 -1.87 5.98 2.52
N VAL A 68 -2.94 5.40 1.99
CA VAL A 68 -3.60 5.81 0.74
C VAL A 68 -4.00 7.29 0.76
N LYS A 69 -4.60 7.76 1.86
CA LYS A 69 -5.04 9.15 2.00
C LYS A 69 -3.85 10.12 1.93
N GLU A 70 -2.77 9.81 2.64
CA GLU A 70 -1.57 10.63 2.61
C GLU A 70 -0.89 10.62 1.24
N MET A 71 -0.89 9.49 0.53
CA MET A 71 -0.36 9.40 -0.84
C MET A 71 -1.13 10.31 -1.80
N LEU A 72 -2.46 10.28 -1.76
CA LEU A 72 -3.32 11.17 -2.55
C LEU A 72 -3.02 12.65 -2.25
N ASN A 73 -2.95 13.03 -0.97
CA ASN A 73 -2.63 14.39 -0.55
C ASN A 73 -1.21 14.83 -0.98
N ALA A 74 -0.29 13.88 -1.15
CA ALA A 74 1.08 14.13 -1.59
C ALA A 74 1.26 14.08 -3.12
N ASN A 75 0.19 13.88 -3.90
CA ASN A 75 0.21 13.64 -5.35
C ASN A 75 1.09 12.45 -5.74
N ILE A 76 1.02 11.35 -4.97
CA ILE A 76 1.63 10.07 -5.31
C ILE A 76 0.55 9.18 -5.91
N ASN A 77 0.82 8.56 -7.08
CA ASN A 77 -0.15 7.70 -7.74
C ASN A 77 -0.41 6.44 -6.90
N VAL A 78 -1.67 6.24 -6.52
CA VAL A 78 -2.13 5.06 -5.77
C VAL A 78 -3.49 4.63 -6.31
N CYS A 79 -3.67 3.32 -6.50
CA CYS A 79 -4.94 2.73 -6.92
C CYS A 79 -5.31 1.52 -6.04
N PHE A 80 -6.50 0.98 -6.27
CA PHE A 80 -6.97 -0.23 -5.63
C PHE A 80 -6.89 -1.45 -6.56
N GLY A 81 -6.49 -2.58 -5.98
CA GLY A 81 -6.64 -3.91 -6.56
C GLY A 81 -7.56 -4.78 -5.71
N HIS A 82 -8.10 -5.84 -6.33
CA HIS A 82 -8.87 -6.86 -5.62
C HIS A 82 -7.95 -7.83 -4.84
N ASP A 83 -6.70 -7.99 -5.27
CA ASP A 83 -5.72 -9.02 -4.85
C ASP A 83 -6.13 -10.42 -5.32
N ASP A 84 -7.09 -11.02 -4.62
CA ASP A 84 -7.39 -12.43 -4.65
C ASP A 84 -8.89 -12.60 -4.86
N VAL A 85 -9.28 -13.51 -5.76
CA VAL A 85 -10.68 -13.85 -6.04
C VAL A 85 -10.84 -15.34 -5.88
N PHE A 86 -11.51 -15.72 -4.79
CA PHE A 86 -11.84 -17.10 -4.44
C PHE A 86 -10.64 -18.06 -4.47
N ASP A 87 -9.63 -17.75 -3.66
CA ASP A 87 -8.39 -18.51 -3.57
C ASP A 87 -7.99 -18.81 -2.09
N PRO A 88 -6.82 -19.40 -1.80
CA PRO A 88 -6.40 -19.71 -0.44
C PRO A 88 -6.27 -18.52 0.53
N TRP A 89 -6.11 -17.29 0.02
CA TRP A 89 -5.90 -16.08 0.81
C TRP A 89 -7.16 -15.24 0.99
N TYR A 90 -8.11 -15.33 0.04
CA TYR A 90 -9.40 -14.67 0.14
C TYR A 90 -10.53 -15.53 -0.46
N PRO A 91 -11.44 -16.09 0.37
CA PRO A 91 -12.46 -17.02 -0.10
C PRO A 91 -13.69 -16.34 -0.73
N LEU A 92 -13.67 -15.02 -0.92
CA LEU A 92 -14.78 -14.25 -1.51
C LEU A 92 -14.32 -13.61 -2.84
N GLY A 93 -15.20 -12.81 -3.43
CA GLY A 93 -14.90 -11.98 -4.60
C GLY A 93 -15.63 -12.43 -5.86
N THR A 94 -16.05 -11.43 -6.64
CA THR A 94 -16.63 -11.61 -7.99
C THR A 94 -15.90 -10.73 -9.02
N ALA A 95 -14.67 -10.32 -8.70
CA ALA A 95 -13.84 -9.41 -9.51
C ALA A 95 -14.52 -8.07 -9.84
N ASN A 96 -15.36 -7.55 -8.94
CA ASN A 96 -15.95 -6.22 -9.06
C ASN A 96 -15.06 -5.16 -8.40
N MET A 97 -14.78 -4.08 -9.13
CA MET A 97 -13.93 -2.96 -8.67
C MET A 97 -14.70 -1.90 -7.91
#